data_AF-A0A1H9HHK2-F1
#
_entry.id   AF-A0A1H9HHK2-F1
#
_cell.length_a   1.000
_cell.length_b   1.000
_cell.length_c   1.000
_cell.angle_alpha   90.00
_cell.angle_beta   90.00
_cell.angle_gamma   90.00
#
_symmetry.space_group_name_H-M   'P 1'
#
loop_
_entity.id
_entity.type
_entity.pdbx_description
1 polymer ?
#
loop_
_entity_poly.entity_id
_entity_poly.type
_entity_poly.pdbx_seq_one_letter_code
_entity_poly.pdbx_strand_id
1 'polypeptide(L)'
;MEYLINSINCQEIERITGEELKTIKQWKKGTKKVPASAIRLLKLYIEGEASALLGRDWDGHIFKNNLLFIPEWRRGLAPDEIRSLFWQGQLVSSLKTEIELLKQELERRNNEIDILEVKADFYRRQLVLESRFGMILERSFS
;
A
#
# COMPACT_ATOMS: atom_id res chain seq x y z
N MET A 1 -24.52 4.00 25.49
CA MET A 1 -23.23 4.25 26.20
C MET A 1 -23.25 3.68 27.61
N GLU A 2 -24.27 3.96 28.44
CA GLU A 2 -24.36 3.38 29.79
C GLU A 2 -24.52 1.85 29.81
N TYR A 3 -25.05 1.25 28.73
CA TYR A 3 -25.20 -0.21 28.65
C TYR A 3 -23.87 -0.96 28.72
N LEU A 4 -22.77 -0.42 28.16
CA LEU A 4 -21.46 -1.08 28.15
C LEU A 4 -20.87 -1.24 29.55
N ILE A 5 -21.13 -0.26 30.41
CA ILE A 5 -20.66 -0.27 31.79
C ILE A 5 -21.55 -1.17 32.65
N ASN A 6 -22.85 -1.20 32.36
CA ASN A 6 -23.80 -2.01 33.10
C ASN A 6 -23.77 -3.50 32.72
N SER A 7 -23.33 -3.83 31.51
CA SER A 7 -23.26 -5.22 31.03
C SER A 7 -22.08 -6.03 31.56
N ILE A 8 -21.07 -5.38 32.16
CA ILE A 8 -19.77 -6.02 32.48
C ILE A 8 -19.44 -5.91 33.96
N ASN A 9 -18.70 -6.87 34.50
CA ASN A 9 -18.24 -6.85 35.89
C ASN A 9 -17.23 -5.71 36.15
N CYS A 10 -17.24 -5.14 37.35
CA CYS A 10 -16.33 -4.05 37.74
C CYS A 10 -14.84 -4.45 37.62
N GLN A 11 -14.51 -5.71 37.89
CA GLN A 11 -13.14 -6.24 37.77
C GLN A 11 -12.64 -6.24 36.32
N GLU A 12 -13.54 -6.47 35.36
CA GLU A 12 -13.18 -6.51 33.96
C GLU A 12 -13.08 -5.09 33.39
N ILE A 13 -13.93 -4.17 33.84
CA ILE A 13 -13.76 -2.73 33.57
C ILE A 13 -12.41 -2.24 34.13
N GLU A 14 -12.04 -2.62 35.35
CA GLU A 14 -10.73 -2.28 35.93
C GLU A 14 -9.57 -2.79 35.08
N ARG A 15 -9.65 -4.04 34.61
CA ARG A 15 -8.65 -4.62 33.71
C ARG A 15 -8.52 -3.87 32.38
N ILE A 16 -9.63 -3.40 31.82
CA ILE A 16 -9.67 -2.71 30.52
C ILE A 16 -9.23 -1.26 30.63
N THR A 17 -9.72 -0.53 31.64
CA THR A 17 -9.52 0.92 31.76
C THR A 17 -8.37 1.29 32.70
N GLY A 18 -7.90 0.37 33.55
CA GLY A 18 -6.85 0.62 34.54
C GLY A 18 -7.28 1.49 35.72
N GLU A 19 -8.59 1.64 35.94
CA GLU A 19 -9.16 2.59 36.90
C GLU A 19 -9.59 1.88 38.19
N GLU A 20 -9.51 2.58 39.32
CA GLU A 20 -9.82 1.98 40.62
C GLU A 20 -11.28 1.50 40.72
N LEU A 21 -11.48 0.33 41.36
CA LEU A 21 -12.81 -0.23 41.64
C LEU A 21 -13.78 0.75 42.31
N LYS A 22 -13.29 1.66 43.16
CA LYS A 22 -14.12 2.68 43.82
C LYS A 22 -14.71 3.65 42.79
N THR A 23 -13.89 4.10 41.84
CA THR A 23 -14.29 4.98 40.74
C THR A 23 -15.24 4.27 39.79
N ILE A 24 -14.97 3.00 39.45
CA ILE A 24 -15.85 2.19 38.60
C ILE A 24 -17.22 1.95 39.23
N LYS A 25 -17.27 1.70 40.55
CA LYS A 25 -18.55 1.60 41.29
C LYS A 25 -19.35 2.90 41.25
N GLN A 26 -18.68 4.06 41.27
CA GLN A 26 -19.34 5.36 41.10
C GLN A 26 -19.86 5.58 39.68
N TRP A 27 -19.13 5.11 38.66
CA TRP A 27 -19.59 5.11 37.27
C TRP A 27 -20.86 4.29 37.08
N LYS A 28 -20.90 3.06 37.60
CA LYS A 28 -22.10 2.21 37.57
C LYS A 28 -23.29 2.80 38.31
N LYS A 29 -23.05 3.51 39.41
CA LYS A 29 -24.10 4.18 40.18
C LYS A 29 -24.58 5.49 39.53
N GLY A 30 -23.92 5.96 38.47
CA GLY A 30 -24.22 7.24 37.83
C GLY A 30 -23.79 8.47 38.64
N THR A 31 -23.07 8.30 39.76
CA THR A 31 -22.66 9.42 40.63
C THR A 31 -21.45 10.17 40.08
N LYS A 32 -20.69 9.58 39.15
CA LYS A 32 -19.55 10.20 38.48
C LYS A 32 -19.62 9.92 36.98
N LYS A 33 -19.45 10.96 36.16
CA LYS A 33 -19.44 10.82 34.70
C LYS A 33 -18.21 10.02 34.25
N VAL A 34 -18.43 9.13 33.30
CA VAL A 34 -17.38 8.26 32.76
C VAL A 34 -16.52 9.07 31.79
N PRO A 35 -15.18 9.02 31.91
CA PRO A 35 -14.29 9.65 30.94
C PRO A 35 -14.52 9.13 29.52
N ALA A 36 -14.40 10.02 28.52
CA ALA A 36 -14.57 9.65 27.12
C ALA A 36 -13.54 8.60 26.67
N SER A 37 -12.31 8.65 27.21
CA SER A 37 -11.25 7.66 26.98
C SER A 37 -11.66 6.26 27.42
N ALA A 38 -12.21 6.13 28.63
CA ALA A 38 -12.69 4.86 29.16
C ALA A 38 -13.83 4.29 28.30
N ILE A 39 -14.75 5.13 27.84
CA ILE A 39 -15.83 4.70 26.93
C ILE A 39 -15.25 4.16 25.61
N ARG A 40 -14.26 4.84 25.02
CA ARG A 40 -13.62 4.40 23.77
C ARG A 40 -12.88 3.07 23.92
N LEU A 41 -12.18 2.87 25.04
CA LEU A 41 -11.51 1.60 25.35
C LEU A 41 -12.52 0.47 25.52
N LEU A 42 -13.62 0.72 26.25
CA LEU A 42 -14.70 -0.25 26.41
C LEU A 42 -15.33 -0.61 25.06
N LYS A 43 -15.62 0.36 24.19
CA LYS A 43 -16.11 0.11 22.82
C LYS A 43 -15.17 -0.80 22.03
N LEU A 44 -13.87 -0.49 22.01
CA LEU A 44 -12.90 -1.33 21.31
C LEU A 44 -12.85 -2.75 21.89
N TYR A 45 -12.81 -2.90 23.21
CA TYR A 45 -12.62 -4.21 23.83
C TYR A 45 -13.87 -5.10 23.74
N ILE A 46 -15.06 -4.50 23.82
CA ILE A 46 -16.34 -5.24 23.89
C ILE A 46 -16.93 -5.45 22.51
N GLU A 47 -17.01 -4.37 21.72
CA GLU A 47 -17.65 -4.39 20.40
C GLU A 47 -16.63 -4.70 19.30
N GLY A 48 -15.33 -4.61 19.61
CA GLY A 48 -14.27 -4.70 18.60
C GLY A 48 -14.14 -3.44 17.75
N GLU A 49 -14.92 -2.39 18.01
CA GLU A 49 -15.02 -1.22 17.13
C GLU A 49 -13.69 -0.45 17.07
N ALA A 50 -12.99 -0.56 15.93
CA ALA A 50 -11.68 0.05 15.74
C ALA A 50 -11.73 1.58 15.70
N SER A 51 -12.79 2.13 15.13
CA SER A 51 -13.02 3.58 14.99
C SER A 51 -13.05 4.31 16.33
N ALA A 52 -13.40 3.61 17.41
CA ALA A 52 -13.49 4.18 18.76
C ALA A 52 -12.14 4.77 19.22
N LEU A 53 -11.01 4.18 18.82
CA LEU A 53 -9.68 4.68 19.16
C LEU A 53 -8.90 5.21 17.95
N LEU A 54 -9.04 4.57 16.79
CA LEU A 54 -8.17 4.81 15.64
C LEU A 54 -8.70 5.92 14.69
N GLY A 55 -9.91 6.40 14.91
CA GLY A 55 -10.50 7.51 14.16
C GLY A 55 -11.44 7.06 13.03
N ARG A 56 -11.87 8.01 12.21
CA ARG A 56 -12.93 7.80 11.20
C ARG A 56 -12.52 6.87 10.06
N ASP A 57 -11.23 6.78 9.75
CA ASP A 57 -10.74 5.90 8.68
C ASP A 57 -10.92 4.41 9.01
N TRP A 58 -11.15 4.10 10.30
CA TRP A 58 -11.39 2.76 10.81
C TRP A 58 -12.88 2.47 11.02
N ASP A 59 -13.78 3.29 10.47
CA ASP A 59 -15.21 3.04 10.55
C ASP A 59 -15.58 1.71 9.89
N GLY A 60 -16.50 0.98 10.52
CA GLY A 60 -16.88 -0.38 10.14
C GLY A 60 -15.82 -1.47 10.35
N HIS A 61 -14.59 -1.14 10.78
CA HIS A 61 -13.56 -2.12 11.07
C HIS A 61 -13.72 -2.71 12.47
N ILE A 62 -13.64 -4.04 12.58
CA ILE A 62 -13.92 -4.76 13.83
C ILE A 62 -12.77 -5.69 14.19
N PHE A 63 -12.25 -5.56 15.40
CA PHE A 63 -11.33 -6.53 15.99
C PHE A 63 -12.12 -7.63 16.71
N LYS A 64 -12.00 -8.86 16.23
CA LYS A 64 -12.67 -10.02 16.84
C LYS A 64 -11.81 -11.26 16.72
N ASN A 65 -11.71 -12.04 17.80
CA ASN A 65 -10.92 -13.29 17.84
C ASN A 65 -9.47 -13.12 17.36
N ASN A 66 -8.81 -12.01 17.73
CA ASN A 66 -7.47 -11.62 17.26
C ASN A 66 -7.34 -11.39 15.74
N LEU A 67 -8.45 -11.22 15.04
CA LEU A 67 -8.49 -10.87 13.61
C LEU A 67 -9.05 -9.47 13.42
N LEU A 68 -8.55 -8.79 12.38
CA LEU A 68 -9.12 -7.53 11.89
C LEU A 68 -10.12 -7.81 10.77
N PHE A 69 -11.39 -7.52 11.00
CA PHE A 69 -12.43 -7.57 9.99
C PHE A 69 -12.52 -6.21 9.30
N ILE A 70 -12.31 -6.23 7.99
CA ILE A 70 -12.47 -5.08 7.10
C ILE A 70 -13.89 -5.14 6.52
N PRO A 71 -14.60 -4.00 6.41
CA PRO A 71 -15.86 -3.95 5.67
C PRO A 71 -15.76 -4.63 4.31
N GLU A 72 -16.82 -5.32 3.88
CA GLU A 72 -16.89 -6.04 2.59
C GLU A 72 -16.06 -7.34 2.51
N TRP A 73 -15.13 -7.57 3.45
CA TRP A 73 -14.32 -8.78 3.45
C TRP A 73 -15.00 -9.90 4.22
N ARG A 74 -15.12 -11.07 3.60
CA ARG A 74 -15.78 -12.24 4.22
C ARG A 74 -15.00 -12.83 5.39
N ARG A 75 -13.68 -12.62 5.43
CA ARG A 75 -12.77 -13.16 6.45
C ARG A 75 -12.01 -12.05 7.13
N GLY A 76 -11.75 -12.23 8.43
CA GLY A 76 -10.83 -11.37 9.17
C GLY A 76 -9.38 -11.66 8.79
N LEU A 77 -8.53 -10.65 8.96
CA LEU A 77 -7.10 -10.71 8.71
C LEU A 77 -6.32 -11.04 9.98
N ALA A 78 -5.43 -12.03 9.88
CA ALA A 78 -4.46 -12.30 10.92
C ALA A 78 -3.31 -11.26 10.89
N PRO A 79 -2.60 -11.04 12.01
CA PRO A 79 -1.46 -10.11 12.05
C PRO A 79 -0.40 -10.37 10.98
N ASP A 80 -0.12 -11.64 10.68
CA ASP A 80 0.86 -12.02 9.66
C ASP A 80 0.37 -11.73 8.24
N GLU A 81 -0.95 -11.84 8.00
CA GLU A 81 -1.55 -11.47 6.72
C GLU A 81 -1.49 -9.95 6.51
N ILE A 82 -1.75 -9.16 7.56
CA ILE A 82 -1.61 -7.69 7.51
C ILE A 82 -0.17 -7.31 7.16
N ARG A 83 0.80 -7.94 7.80
CA ARG A 83 2.23 -7.74 7.50
C ARG A 83 2.56 -8.14 6.07
N SER A 84 2.04 -9.28 5.61
CA SER A 84 2.23 -9.76 4.24
C SER A 84 1.66 -8.77 3.21
N LEU A 85 0.47 -8.23 3.44
CA LEU A 85 -0.17 -7.24 2.56
C LEU A 85 0.68 -5.98 2.41
N PHE A 86 1.28 -5.50 3.49
CA PHE A 86 2.20 -4.36 3.46
C PHE A 86 3.39 -4.62 2.53
N TRP A 87 4.08 -5.77 2.71
CA TRP A 87 5.23 -6.13 1.87
C TRP A 87 4.85 -6.38 0.41
N GLN A 88 3.70 -7.00 0.16
CA GLN A 88 3.16 -7.18 -1.19
C GLN A 88 2.89 -5.83 -1.86
N GLY A 89 2.32 -4.87 -1.13
CA GLY A 89 2.11 -3.51 -1.63
C GLY A 89 3.42 -2.82 -2.02
N GLN A 90 4.45 -2.94 -1.18
CA GLN A 90 5.78 -2.40 -1.48
C GLN A 90 6.42 -3.07 -2.70
N LEU A 91 6.34 -4.40 -2.80
CA LEU A 91 6.85 -5.15 -3.94
C LEU A 91 6.16 -4.72 -5.24
N VAL A 92 4.83 -4.63 -5.24
CA VAL A 92 4.05 -4.17 -6.40
C VAL A 92 4.45 -2.76 -6.81
N SER A 93 4.65 -1.86 -5.84
CA SER A 93 5.12 -0.50 -6.11
C SER A 93 6.49 -0.50 -6.78
N SER A 94 7.45 -1.27 -6.24
CA SER A 94 8.81 -1.37 -6.79
C SER A 94 8.80 -1.94 -8.20
N LEU A 95 8.06 -3.03 -8.43
CA LEU A 95 7.95 -3.67 -9.73
C LEU A 95 7.31 -2.73 -10.76
N LYS A 96 6.32 -1.92 -10.38
CA LYS A 96 5.72 -0.92 -11.27
C LYS A 96 6.75 0.10 -11.75
N THR A 97 7.57 0.63 -10.84
CA THR A 97 8.64 1.57 -11.18
C THR A 97 9.67 0.92 -12.09
N GLU A 98 10.09 -0.31 -11.81
CA GLU A 98 11.04 -1.04 -12.65
C GLU A 98 10.51 -1.27 -14.07
N ILE A 99 9.24 -1.67 -14.20
CA ILE A 99 8.57 -1.81 -15.51
C ILE A 99 8.59 -0.50 -16.29
N GLU A 100 8.35 0.64 -15.62
CA GLU A 100 8.36 1.95 -16.26
C GLU A 100 9.74 2.33 -16.78
N LEU A 101 10.79 2.11 -15.98
CA LEU A 101 12.18 2.34 -16.38
C LEU A 101 12.60 1.44 -17.54
N LEU A 102 12.24 0.16 -17.50
CA LEU A 102 12.54 -0.79 -18.57
C LEU A 102 11.86 -0.40 -19.89
N LYS A 103 10.62 0.09 -19.84
CA LYS A 103 9.91 0.59 -21.03
C LYS A 103 10.61 1.81 -21.63
N GLN A 104 11.04 2.76 -20.80
CA GLN A 104 11.78 3.93 -21.26
C GLN A 104 13.12 3.55 -21.89
N GLU A 105 13.84 2.59 -21.30
CA GLU A 105 15.10 2.10 -21.87
C GLU A 105 14.88 1.39 -23.21
N LEU A 106 13.83 0.56 -23.33
CA LEU A 106 13.48 -0.08 -24.60
C LEU A 106 13.17 0.97 -25.69
N GLU A 107 12.41 2.00 -25.36
CA GLU A 107 12.11 3.09 -26.29
C GLU A 107 13.37 3.84 -26.73
N ARG A 108 14.26 4.15 -25.79
CA ARG A 108 15.56 4.77 -26.09
C ARG A 108 16.39 3.90 -27.05
N ARG A 109 16.46 2.58 -26.81
CA ARG A 109 17.21 1.65 -27.65
C ARG A 109 16.63 1.51 -29.04
N ASN A 110 15.30 1.47 -29.17
CA ASN A 110 14.65 1.46 -30.48
C ASN A 110 15.01 2.72 -31.28
N ASN A 111 14.95 3.89 -30.65
CA ASN A 111 15.35 5.15 -31.30
C ASN A 111 16.83 5.14 -31.71
N GLU A 112 17.73 4.58 -30.89
CA GLU A 112 19.15 4.43 -31.25
C GLU A 112 19.33 3.50 -32.47
N ILE A 113 18.59 2.40 -32.53
CA ILE A 113 18.62 1.45 -33.66
C ILE A 113 18.13 2.14 -34.93
N ASP A 114 17.00 2.84 -34.89
CA ASP A 114 16.44 3.54 -36.05
C ASP A 114 17.45 4.55 -36.64
N ILE A 115 18.13 5.31 -35.77
CA ILE A 115 19.17 6.25 -36.19
C ILE A 115 20.35 5.53 -36.84
N LEU A 116 20.77 4.39 -36.29
CA LEU A 116 21.87 3.59 -36.83
C LEU A 116 21.52 2.97 -38.18
N GLU A 117 20.28 2.51 -38.36
CA GLU A 117 19.80 1.97 -39.64
C GLU A 117 19.83 3.04 -40.73
N VAL A 118 19.34 4.25 -40.44
CA VAL A 118 19.39 5.40 -41.37
C VAL A 118 20.83 5.72 -41.77
N LYS A 119 21.76 5.74 -40.80
CA LYS A 119 23.18 5.98 -41.06
C LYS A 119 23.80 4.86 -41.90
N ALA A 120 23.53 3.61 -41.57
CA ALA A 120 24.06 2.46 -42.28
C ALA A 120 23.62 2.44 -43.75
N ASP A 121 22.34 2.74 -44.01
CA ASP A 121 21.82 2.84 -45.37
C ASP A 121 22.40 4.00 -46.16
N PHE A 122 22.62 5.16 -45.52
CA PHE A 122 23.32 6.28 -46.14
C PHE A 122 24.74 5.89 -46.59
N TYR A 123 25.54 5.31 -45.68
CA TYR A 123 26.91 4.89 -46.00
C TYR A 123 26.95 3.78 -47.05
N ARG A 124 26.00 2.83 -47.02
CA ARG A 124 25.89 1.78 -48.03
C ARG A 124 25.66 2.38 -49.43
N ARG A 125 24.79 3.39 -49.55
CA ARG A 125 24.55 4.11 -50.81
C ARG A 125 25.78 4.91 -51.25
N GLN A 126 26.44 5.61 -50.33
CA GLN A 126 27.64 6.38 -50.62
C GLN A 126 28.77 5.49 -51.15
N LEU A 127 29.02 4.34 -50.51
CA LEU A 127 30.05 3.39 -50.92
C LEU A 127 29.81 2.84 -52.33
N VAL A 128 28.56 2.56 -52.69
CA VAL A 128 28.20 2.14 -54.06
C VAL A 128 28.52 3.24 -55.08
N LEU A 129 28.23 4.50 -54.75
CA LEU A 129 28.55 5.63 -55.63
C LEU A 129 30.07 5.81 -55.78
N GLU A 130 30.82 5.81 -54.67
CA GLU A 130 32.28 5.92 -54.67
C GLU A 130 32.93 4.80 -55.48
N SER A 131 32.46 3.56 -55.33
CA SER A 131 32.95 2.42 -56.11
C SER A 131 32.71 2.61 -57.62
N ARG A 132 31.51 3.08 -58.01
CA ARG A 132 31.21 3.37 -59.43
C ARG A 132 32.06 4.50 -59.98
N PHE A 133 32.26 5.58 -59.22
CA PHE A 133 33.15 6.67 -59.62
C PHE A 133 34.59 6.20 -59.77
N GLY A 134 35.09 5.38 -58.85
CA GLY A 134 36.41 4.76 -58.94
C GLY A 134 36.60 3.96 -60.23
N MET A 135 35.63 3.10 -60.59
CA MET A 135 35.68 2.34 -61.84
C MET A 135 35.66 3.24 -63.09
N ILE A 136 34.90 4.34 -63.06
CA ILE A 136 34.87 5.30 -64.17
C ILE A 136 36.22 6.00 -64.32
N LEU A 137 36.82 6.47 -63.22
CA LEU A 137 38.13 7.11 -63.23
C LEU A 137 39.21 6.14 -63.71
N GLU A 138 39.21 4.89 -63.22
CA GLU A 138 40.14 3.85 -63.68
C GLU A 138 40.06 3.66 -65.20
N ARG A 139 38.85 3.54 -65.76
CA ARG A 139 38.63 3.37 -67.20
C ARG A 139 38.93 4.60 -68.04
N SER A 140 38.94 5.79 -67.44
CA SER A 140 39.12 7.06 -68.18
C SER A 140 40.56 7.55 -68.16
N PHE A 141 41.38 7.05 -67.23
CA PHE A 141 42.76 7.51 -67.00
C PHE A 141 43.80 6.38 -66.97
N SER A 142 43.42 5.13 -67.29
CA SER A 142 44.33 4.03 -67.68
C SER A 142 44.24 3.77 -69.17
#